data_AF-A0A0K6IAF6-F1
#
_entry.id   AF-A0A0K6IAF6-F1
#
_cell.length_a   1.000
_cell.length_b   1.000
_cell.length_c   1.000
_cell.angle_alpha   90.00
_cell.angle_beta   90.00
_cell.angle_gamma   90.00
#
_symmetry.space_group_name_H-M   'P 1'
#
loop_
_entity.id
_entity.type
_entity.pdbx_description
1 polymer ?
#
loop_
_entity_poly.entity_id
_entity_poly.type
_entity_poly.pdbx_seq_one_letter_code
_entity_poly.pdbx_strand_id
1 'polypeptide(L)'
;MLPGWTGFRSGMPVIVRAVGDGISELRIHHGRGYRIYFIRNGDEFILLICGGGKGSQDRDIKAAKRLLAEWKAGDGSPDQHI
;
A
#
# COMPACT_ATOMS: atom_id res chain seq x y z
N MET A 1 -6.76 -14.98 14.63
CA MET A 1 -6.29 -13.88 15.51
C MET A 1 -4.84 -13.61 15.19
N LEU A 2 -4.52 -12.48 14.55
CA LEU A 2 -3.13 -12.14 14.17
C LEU A 2 -2.48 -11.32 15.30
N PRO A 3 -1.28 -11.69 15.77
CA PRO A 3 -0.60 -10.93 16.82
C PRO A 3 -0.03 -9.63 16.27
N GLY A 4 -0.23 -8.56 17.05
CA GLY A 4 0.07 -7.18 16.72
C GLY A 4 1.52 -6.92 16.35
N TRP A 5 1.70 -6.19 15.24
CA TRP A 5 2.96 -5.56 14.89
C TRP A 5 2.97 -4.13 15.42
N THR A 6 3.60 -3.93 16.57
CA THR A 6 4.03 -2.62 17.07
C THR A 6 5.46 -2.79 17.57
N GLY A 7 6.44 -2.24 16.85
CA GLY A 7 7.84 -2.30 17.29
C GLY A 7 8.84 -1.96 16.20
N PHE A 8 9.35 -0.73 16.26
CA PHE A 8 10.43 -0.20 15.44
C PHE A 8 11.72 -0.99 15.74
N ARG A 9 12.17 -1.88 14.84
CA ARG A 9 13.52 -2.47 14.91
C ARG A 9 14.50 -1.54 14.19
N SER A 10 15.42 -0.93 14.93
CA SER A 10 16.61 -0.29 14.35
C SER A 10 17.33 -1.29 13.44
N GLY A 11 17.45 -0.98 12.15
CA GLY A 11 18.11 -1.82 11.15
C GLY A 11 17.22 -2.40 10.04
N MET A 12 15.89 -2.24 10.07
CA MET A 12 15.06 -2.67 8.93
C MET A 12 14.89 -1.53 7.91
N PRO A 13 15.30 -1.72 6.64
CA PRO A 13 15.19 -0.69 5.60
C PRO A 13 13.74 -0.44 5.16
N VAL A 14 12.77 -1.17 5.70
CA VAL A 14 11.38 -1.17 5.25
C VAL A 14 10.40 -1.27 6.44
N ILE A 15 9.31 -0.50 6.40
CA ILE A 15 8.24 -0.48 7.43
C ILE A 15 6.87 -0.63 6.75
N VAL A 16 6.00 -1.51 7.26
CA VAL A 16 4.58 -1.62 6.82
C VAL A 16 3.65 -0.93 7.82
N ARG A 17 2.65 -0.20 7.33
CA ARG A 17 1.58 0.38 8.16
C ARG A 17 0.21 0.26 7.49
N ALA A 18 -0.82 -0.09 8.26
CA ALA A 18 -2.19 0.04 7.78
C ALA A 18 -2.60 1.51 7.66
N VAL A 19 -3.28 1.88 6.58
CA VAL A 19 -3.78 3.26 6.32
C VAL A 19 -5.30 3.33 6.19
N GLY A 20 -5.99 2.22 6.53
CA GLY A 20 -7.44 2.09 6.50
C GLY A 20 -7.96 1.41 5.22
N ASP A 21 -9.23 1.00 5.25
CA ASP A 21 -9.96 0.41 4.12
C ASP A 21 -9.33 -0.86 3.51
N GLY A 22 -8.54 -1.59 4.31
CA GLY A 22 -7.78 -2.77 3.88
C GLY A 22 -6.46 -2.45 3.17
N ILE A 23 -6.09 -1.18 3.06
CA ILE A 23 -4.85 -0.72 2.41
C ILE A 23 -3.71 -0.69 3.42
N SER A 24 -2.56 -1.21 2.98
CA SER A 24 -1.29 -1.13 3.67
C SER A 24 -0.29 -0.28 2.88
N GLU A 25 0.52 0.48 3.60
CA GLU A 25 1.61 1.30 3.10
C GLU A 25 2.94 0.66 3.47
N LEU A 26 3.76 0.34 2.48
CA LEU A 26 5.15 -0.07 2.64
C LEU A 26 6.05 1.16 2.45
N ARG A 27 6.76 1.56 3.50
CA ARG A 27 7.75 2.65 3.48
C ARG A 27 9.14 2.05 3.34
N ILE A 28 9.82 2.37 2.24
CA ILE A 28 11.19 1.94 1.99
C ILE A 28 12.10 3.13 2.31
N HIS A 29 12.90 2.97 3.37
CA HIS A 29 13.86 3.95 3.87
C HIS A 29 15.21 3.83 3.14
N HIS A 30 15.19 3.95 1.81
CA HIS A 30 16.38 3.94 0.97
C HIS A 30 16.33 5.12 -0.02
N GLY A 31 17.44 5.86 -0.16
CA GLY A 31 17.53 7.03 -1.06
C GLY A 31 16.48 8.11 -0.76
N ARG A 32 15.70 8.51 -1.77
CA ARG A 32 14.67 9.56 -1.67
C ARG A 32 13.44 9.15 -0.84
N GLY A 33 13.34 7.89 -0.44
CA GLY A 33 12.20 7.29 0.25
C GLY A 33 11.07 6.96 -0.72
N TYR A 34 10.68 5.70 -0.77
CA TYR A 34 9.55 5.22 -1.58
C TYR A 34 8.41 4.77 -0.68
N ARG A 35 7.18 4.96 -1.17
CA ARG A 35 5.96 4.46 -0.53
C ARG A 35 5.18 3.64 -1.55
N ILE A 36 4.83 2.43 -1.15
CA ILE A 36 4.00 1.53 -1.94
C ILE A 36 2.69 1.31 -1.19
N TYR A 37 1.56 1.48 -1.87
CA TYR A 37 0.25 1.15 -1.32
C TYR A 37 -0.22 -0.16 -1.93
N PHE A 38 -0.71 -1.07 -1.10
CA PHE A 38 -1.15 -2.37 -1.56
C PHE A 38 -2.33 -2.87 -0.74
N ILE A 39 -3.09 -3.77 -1.35
CA ILE A 39 -4.07 -4.61 -0.64
C ILE A 39 -3.66 -6.08 -0.79
N ARG A 40 -4.10 -6.90 0.16
CA ARG A 40 -4.00 -8.35 0.07
C ARG A 40 -5.39 -8.92 -0.18
N ASN A 41 -5.57 -9.63 -1.29
CA ASN A 41 -6.80 -10.34 -1.62
C ASN A 41 -6.50 -11.85 -1.68
N GLY A 42 -6.77 -12.57 -0.59
CA GLY A 42 -6.33 -13.96 -0.45
C GLY A 42 -4.80 -14.08 -0.51
N ASP A 43 -4.30 -14.77 -1.54
CA ASP A 43 -2.86 -14.98 -1.79
C ASP A 43 -2.27 -13.99 -2.80
N GLU A 44 -3.09 -13.09 -3.35
CA GLU A 44 -2.66 -12.07 -4.31
C GLU A 44 -2.36 -10.73 -3.62
N PHE A 45 -1.32 -10.06 -4.11
CA PHE A 45 -1.01 -8.68 -3.75
C PHE A 45 -1.38 -7.76 -4.90
N ILE A 46 -2.30 -6.83 -4.66
CA ILE A 46 -2.64 -5.79 -5.63
C ILE A 46 -1.84 -4.56 -5.27
N LEU A 47 -0.91 -4.23 -6.17
CA LEU A 47 -0.08 -3.05 -6.09
C LEU A 47 -0.85 -1.84 -6.63
N LEU A 48 -1.14 -0.88 -5.76
CA LEU A 48 -1.74 0.39 -6.17
C LEU A 48 -0.59 1.32 -6.58
N ILE A 49 -0.46 1.58 -7.89
CA ILE A 49 0.61 2.40 -8.48
C ILE A 49 0.34 3.90 -8.23
N CYS A 50 0.24 4.27 -6.96
CA CYS A 50 0.08 5.64 -6.49
C CYS A 50 1.17 5.92 -5.46
N GLY A 51 2.42 6.04 -5.93
CA GLY A 51 3.56 6.41 -5.09
C GLY A 51 4.01 7.85 -5.36
N GLY A 52 4.33 8.58 -4.31
CA GLY A 52 4.89 9.93 -4.42
C GLY A 52 5.94 10.25 -3.35
N GLY A 53 6.48 11.47 -3.39
CA GLY A 53 7.57 11.93 -2.52
C GLY A 53 7.16 12.26 -1.08
N LYS A 54 8.09 12.79 -0.29
CA LYS A 54 7.93 13.01 1.17
C LYS A 54 6.67 13.78 1.58
N GLY A 55 6.13 14.66 0.73
CA GLY A 55 4.94 15.50 0.99
C GLY A 55 3.63 15.11 0.30
N SER A 56 3.54 13.98 -0.41
CA SER A 56 2.32 13.60 -1.15
C SER A 56 1.44 12.56 -0.44
N GLN A 57 1.81 12.14 0.78
CA GLN A 57 1.18 10.99 1.47
C GLN A 57 -0.35 11.03 1.49
N ASP A 58 -0.97 12.14 1.90
CA ASP A 58 -2.43 12.21 1.98
C ASP A 58 -3.11 12.10 0.60
N ARG A 59 -2.47 12.68 -0.42
CA ARG A 59 -2.92 12.58 -1.81
C ARG A 59 -2.80 11.14 -2.32
N ASP A 60 -1.69 10.49 -2.01
CA ASP A 60 -1.39 9.12 -2.43
C ASP A 60 -2.36 8.13 -1.75
N ILE A 61 -2.65 8.30 -0.46
CA ILE A 61 -3.66 7.52 0.28
C ILE A 61 -5.05 7.72 -0.36
N LYS A 62 -5.42 8.95 -0.69
CA LYS A 62 -6.71 9.23 -1.36
C LYS A 62 -6.79 8.56 -2.73
N ALA A 63 -5.72 8.60 -3.51
CA ALA A 63 -5.63 7.92 -4.80
C ALA A 63 -5.72 6.39 -4.63
N ALA A 64 -5.01 5.82 -3.66
CA ALA A 64 -5.07 4.39 -3.35
C ALA A 64 -6.50 3.93 -3.01
N LYS A 65 -7.22 4.68 -2.17
CA LYS A 65 -8.62 4.39 -1.83
C LYS A 65 -9.55 4.46 -3.05
N ARG A 66 -9.33 5.44 -3.93
CA ARG A 66 -10.09 5.56 -5.18
C ARG A 66 -9.86 4.37 -6.11
N LEU A 67 -8.58 4.03 -6.36
CA LEU A 67 -8.21 2.90 -7.21
C LEU A 67 -8.77 1.58 -6.66
N LEU A 68 -8.76 1.40 -5.34
CA LEU A 68 -9.37 0.24 -4.71
C LEU A 68 -10.89 0.17 -4.95
N ALA A 69 -11.59 1.31 -4.89
CA ALA A 69 -13.02 1.35 -5.16
C ALA A 69 -13.32 1.03 -6.63
N GLU A 70 -12.53 1.55 -7.56
CA GLU A 70 -12.62 1.25 -9.00
C GLU A 70 -12.37 -0.25 -9.26
N TRP A 71 -11.31 -0.82 -8.68
CA TRP A 71 -11.01 -2.25 -8.80
C TRP A 71 -12.13 -3.15 -8.25
N LYS A 72 -12.73 -2.80 -7.10
CA LYS A 72 -13.87 -3.55 -6.54
C LYS A 72 -15.12 -3.47 -7.41
N ALA A 73 -15.33 -2.34 -8.10
CA ALA A 73 -16.45 -2.17 -9.01
C ALA A 73 -16.27 -2.94 -10.32
N GLY A 74 -15.02 -3.22 -10.71
CA GLY A 74 -14.64 -3.85 -11.96
C GLY A 74 -14.84 -5.36 -12.07
N ASP A 75 -15.16 -6.06 -10.96
CA ASP A 75 -15.15 -7.53 -10.75
C ASP A 75 -13.93 -8.09 -9.99
N GLY A 76 -12.94 -7.23 -9.70
CA GLY A 76 -11.74 -7.61 -8.97
C GLY A 76 -10.75 -8.45 -9.78
N SER A 77 -10.94 -8.61 -11.09
CA SER A 77 -9.92 -9.19 -11.95
C SER A 77 -8.73 -8.22 -12.09
N PRO A 78 -7.49 -8.69 -11.98
CA PRO A 78 -6.34 -7.91 -12.43
C PRO A 78 -6.51 -7.66 -13.92
N ASP A 79 -6.51 -6.40 -14.37
CA ASP A 79 -6.41 -6.07 -15.79
C ASP A 79 -5.15 -6.78 -16.35
N GLN A 80 -5.35 -7.83 -17.15
CA GLN A 80 -4.28 -8.69 -17.65
C GLN A 80 -3.45 -8.04 -18.79
N HIS A 81 -3.53 -6.72 -18.96
CA HIS A 81 -2.95 -5.97 -20.08
C HIS A 81 -1.72 -5.13 -19.72
N ILE A 82 -0.90 -5.60 -18.76
CA ILE A 82 0.41 -4.98 -18.43
C ILE A 82 1.54 -5.86 -18.94
#